data_AF-A0A973AUR0-F1
#
_entry.id   AF-A0A973AUR0-F1
#
_cell.length_a   1.000
_cell.length_b   1.000
_cell.length_c   1.000
_cell.angle_alpha   90.00
_cell.angle_beta   90.00
_cell.angle_gamma   90.00
#
_symmetry.space_group_name_H-M   'P 1'
#
loop_
_entity.id
_entity.type
_entity.pdbx_description
1 polymer ?
#
loop_
_entity_poly.entity_id
_entity_poly.type
_entity_poly.pdbx_seq_one_letter_code
_entity_poly.pdbx_strand_id
1 'polypeptide(L)'
;MSNFSILVLVIFLVLSPSGFPKDQIQACGKGQHWVRPHHRSAYFRADGTHVSAANVIGHCQTNPTGFDFWNPKKKNGLPPGWEHPQEKPKKWTDKDWERVLEALSELPETLWVPTIEGLYRLEKSVFDPNPASGEPGNIALYDPAFTSKDKLAQTLAHELAHELYRNFNEDELASYRDATQWFQKKIGKRTHTIRGRSEKQFILPDGMDSPSEDFSNNIEYYLFNPPKLQSVTPSAYQWIKQYYGDKLKLRGGK
;
A
#
# COMPACT_ATOMS: atom_id res chain seq x y z
N MET A 1 -4.11 -72.63 15.25
CA MET A 1 -4.43 -71.99 13.96
C MET A 1 -4.06 -70.53 14.09
N SER A 2 -2.88 -70.14 13.61
CA SER A 2 -2.36 -68.78 13.76
C SER A 2 -2.40 -68.08 12.40
N ASN A 3 -3.21 -67.04 12.29
CA ASN A 3 -3.35 -66.22 11.09
C ASN A 3 -2.21 -65.21 11.02
N PHE A 4 -1.34 -65.36 10.01
CA PHE A 4 -0.34 -64.35 9.64
C PHE A 4 -1.00 -63.34 8.71
N SER A 5 -1.13 -62.09 9.17
CA SER A 5 -1.51 -60.96 8.32
C SER A 5 -0.25 -60.31 7.76
N ILE A 6 -0.12 -60.31 6.43
CA ILE A 6 0.99 -59.65 5.72
C ILE A 6 0.61 -58.19 5.53
N LEU A 7 1.33 -57.30 6.21
CA LEU A 7 1.23 -55.85 6.04
C LEU A 7 2.10 -55.44 4.84
N VAL A 8 1.47 -55.04 3.74
CA VAL A 8 2.16 -54.50 2.56
C VAL A 8 2.39 -53.00 2.78
N LEU A 9 3.63 -52.64 3.07
CA LEU A 9 4.09 -51.25 3.22
C LEU A 9 4.35 -50.66 1.81
N VAL A 10 3.43 -49.85 1.30
CA VAL A 10 3.62 -49.11 0.03
C VAL A 10 4.46 -47.87 0.33
N ILE A 11 5.76 -47.94 0.05
CA ILE A 11 6.67 -46.80 0.12
C ILE A 11 6.47 -45.94 -1.13
N PHE A 12 5.75 -44.83 -1.01
CA PHE A 12 5.78 -43.77 -2.02
C PHE A 12 7.14 -43.07 -1.92
N LEU A 13 8.05 -43.43 -2.81
CA LEU A 13 9.23 -42.62 -3.13
C LEU A 13 8.73 -41.31 -3.75
N VAL A 14 8.54 -40.30 -2.91
CA VAL A 14 8.42 -38.91 -3.36
C VAL A 14 9.78 -38.55 -3.93
N LEU A 15 9.91 -38.64 -5.26
CA LEU A 15 11.02 -38.05 -5.99
C LEU A 15 10.97 -36.55 -5.72
N SER A 16 11.75 -36.09 -4.74
CA SER A 16 12.01 -34.68 -4.53
C SER A 16 12.45 -34.11 -5.87
N PRO A 17 11.71 -33.14 -6.46
CA PRO A 17 12.10 -32.56 -7.72
C PRO A 17 13.54 -32.07 -7.59
N SER A 18 14.40 -32.65 -8.44
CA SER A 18 15.81 -32.33 -8.60
C SER A 18 15.94 -30.82 -8.54
N GLY A 19 16.73 -30.33 -7.58
CA GLY A 19 16.89 -28.91 -7.33
C GLY A 19 17.09 -28.16 -8.64
N PHE A 20 16.19 -27.19 -8.91
CA PHE A 20 16.40 -26.24 -9.98
C PHE A 20 17.82 -25.68 -9.81
N PRO A 21 18.66 -25.71 -10.85
CA PRO A 21 20.00 -25.15 -10.76
C PRO A 21 19.87 -23.72 -10.22
N LYS A 22 20.60 -23.42 -9.14
CA LYS A 22 20.60 -22.09 -8.51
C LYS A 22 20.70 -21.05 -9.62
N ASP A 23 19.61 -20.31 -9.76
CA ASP A 23 19.25 -19.48 -10.89
C ASP A 23 20.46 -18.80 -11.53
N GLN A 24 20.76 -19.14 -12.80
CA GLN A 24 21.40 -18.16 -13.67
C GLN A 24 20.37 -17.05 -13.87
N ILE A 25 20.41 -16.03 -13.00
CA ILE A 25 19.63 -14.81 -13.18
C ILE A 25 20.12 -14.22 -14.50
N GLN A 26 19.31 -14.39 -15.55
CA GLN A 26 19.58 -13.75 -16.82
C GLN A 26 19.48 -12.24 -16.60
N ALA A 27 20.55 -11.51 -16.92
CA ALA A 27 20.53 -10.06 -16.85
C ALA A 27 19.44 -9.55 -17.82
N CYS A 28 18.44 -8.85 -17.29
CA CYS A 28 17.41 -8.25 -18.11
C CYS A 28 17.95 -7.05 -18.90
N GLY A 29 17.30 -6.74 -20.02
CA GLY A 29 17.64 -5.56 -20.80
C GLY A 29 17.39 -4.26 -20.03
N LYS A 30 17.90 -3.15 -20.56
CA LYS A 30 17.63 -1.81 -20.00
C LYS A 30 16.12 -1.57 -19.94
N GLY A 31 15.63 -1.07 -18.79
CA GLY A 31 14.20 -0.82 -18.56
C GLY A 31 13.37 -2.07 -18.26
N GLN A 32 14.02 -3.18 -17.94
CA GLN A 32 13.37 -4.41 -17.51
C GLN A 32 13.92 -4.87 -16.15
N HIS A 33 13.12 -5.65 -15.43
CA HIS A 33 13.53 -6.33 -14.21
C HIS A 33 13.22 -7.82 -14.32
N TRP A 34 13.99 -8.60 -13.57
CA TRP A 34 13.81 -10.04 -13.51
C TRP A 34 12.69 -10.40 -12.54
N VAL A 35 11.66 -11.06 -13.04
CA VAL A 35 10.61 -11.71 -12.26
C VAL A 35 11.07 -13.13 -11.97
N ARG A 36 11.23 -13.47 -10.69
CA ARG A 36 11.68 -14.81 -10.30
C ARG A 36 10.59 -15.86 -10.51
N PRO A 37 10.95 -17.13 -10.75
CA PRO A 37 9.97 -18.20 -10.80
C PRO A 37 9.19 -18.27 -9.48
N HIS A 38 7.86 -18.27 -9.56
CA HIS A 38 7.01 -18.35 -8.37
C HIS A 38 5.62 -18.89 -8.70
N HIS A 39 4.91 -19.38 -7.66
CA HIS A 39 3.51 -19.73 -7.80
C HIS A 39 2.63 -18.49 -7.61
N ARG A 40 1.86 -18.16 -8.65
CA ARG A 40 0.87 -17.08 -8.63
C ARG A 40 -0.51 -17.69 -8.36
N SER A 41 -1.16 -17.24 -7.30
CA SER A 41 -2.56 -17.58 -7.00
C SER A 41 -3.49 -16.82 -7.94
N ALA A 42 -4.73 -17.30 -8.13
CA ALA A 42 -5.71 -16.56 -8.91
C ALA A 42 -6.09 -15.24 -8.21
N TYR A 43 -6.33 -14.19 -8.99
CA TYR A 43 -6.78 -12.88 -8.49
C TYR A 43 -7.51 -12.09 -9.59
N PHE A 44 -8.19 -11.01 -9.21
CA PHE A 44 -8.77 -10.05 -10.15
C PHE A 44 -7.91 -8.79 -10.23
N ARG A 45 -7.69 -8.28 -11.44
CA ARG A 45 -7.12 -6.95 -11.68
C ARG A 45 -8.17 -5.87 -11.37
N ALA A 46 -7.72 -4.62 -11.20
CA ALA A 46 -8.58 -3.46 -10.93
C ALA A 46 -9.60 -3.20 -12.06
N ASP A 47 -9.29 -3.61 -13.29
CA ASP A 47 -10.21 -3.55 -14.45
C ASP A 47 -11.24 -4.70 -14.49
N GLY A 48 -11.27 -5.56 -13.46
CA GLY A 48 -12.14 -6.72 -13.38
C GLY A 48 -11.63 -7.96 -14.13
N THR A 49 -10.46 -7.90 -14.77
CA THR A 49 -9.89 -9.06 -15.48
C THR A 49 -9.47 -10.14 -14.47
N HIS A 50 -10.01 -11.35 -14.65
CA HIS A 50 -9.59 -12.51 -13.87
C HIS A 50 -8.23 -13.04 -14.35
N VAL A 51 -7.27 -13.17 -13.44
CA VAL A 51 -5.97 -13.79 -13.65
C VAL A 51 -5.97 -15.15 -12.99
N SER A 52 -5.82 -16.21 -13.78
CA SER A 52 -5.75 -17.58 -13.27
C SER A 52 -4.47 -17.86 -12.48
N ALA A 53 -4.58 -18.82 -11.56
CA ALA A 53 -3.43 -19.37 -10.88
C ALA A 53 -2.47 -20.03 -11.88
N ALA A 54 -1.17 -19.81 -11.74
CA ALA A 54 -0.16 -20.33 -12.64
C ALA A 54 1.20 -20.45 -11.95
N ASN A 55 2.04 -21.36 -12.43
CA ASN A 55 3.47 -21.33 -12.12
C ASN A 55 4.13 -20.37 -13.11
N VAL A 56 4.61 -19.24 -12.59
CA VAL A 56 5.34 -18.24 -13.38
C VAL A 56 6.76 -18.75 -13.55
N ILE A 57 7.19 -18.94 -14.79
CA ILE A 57 8.60 -19.16 -15.11
C ILE A 57 9.36 -17.83 -14.99
N GLY A 58 10.63 -17.90 -14.59
CA GLY A 58 11.45 -16.70 -14.49
C GLY A 58 11.57 -16.01 -15.85
N HIS A 59 11.32 -14.70 -15.89
CA HIS A 59 11.37 -13.92 -17.13
C HIS A 59 11.68 -12.46 -16.85
N CYS A 60 12.11 -11.74 -17.89
CA CYS A 60 12.25 -10.29 -17.83
C CYS A 60 10.92 -9.62 -18.12
N GLN A 61 10.52 -8.70 -17.26
CA GLN A 61 9.32 -7.87 -17.42
C GLN A 61 9.73 -6.41 -17.58
N THR A 62 9.00 -5.68 -18.43
CA THR A 62 9.15 -4.22 -18.53
C THR A 62 8.92 -3.57 -17.17
N ASN A 63 9.78 -2.62 -16.79
CA ASN A 63 9.63 -1.87 -15.56
C ASN A 63 8.28 -1.15 -15.54
N PRO A 64 7.45 -1.36 -14.50
CA PRO A 64 6.24 -0.57 -14.33
C PRO A 64 6.59 0.90 -14.13
N THR A 65 5.64 1.79 -14.37
CA THR A 65 5.87 3.22 -14.17
C THR A 65 6.24 3.48 -12.72
N GLY A 66 7.30 4.27 -12.50
CA GLY A 66 7.82 4.56 -11.16
C GLY A 66 8.77 3.51 -10.59
N PHE A 67 9.09 2.44 -11.32
CA PHE A 67 10.01 1.41 -10.84
C PHE A 67 11.34 1.97 -10.32
N ASP A 68 11.98 2.88 -11.07
CA ASP A 68 13.27 3.45 -10.69
C ASP A 68 13.19 4.28 -9.40
N PHE A 69 12.02 4.86 -9.11
CA PHE A 69 11.76 5.59 -7.87
C PHE A 69 11.47 4.63 -6.70
N TRP A 70 10.62 3.63 -6.92
CA TRP A 70 10.10 2.76 -5.85
C TRP A 70 10.99 1.57 -5.51
N ASN A 71 11.68 0.98 -6.49
CA ASN A 71 12.51 -0.21 -6.26
C ASN A 71 13.62 0.01 -5.22
N PRO A 72 14.34 1.15 -5.19
CA PRO A 72 15.32 1.45 -4.15
C PRO A 72 14.74 1.63 -2.73
N LYS A 73 13.42 1.84 -2.62
CA LYS A 73 12.70 2.02 -1.36
C LYS A 73 12.28 0.69 -0.73
N LYS A 74 12.46 -0.46 -1.39
CA LYS A 74 12.24 -1.77 -0.78
C LYS A 74 13.24 -1.99 0.37
N LYS A 75 12.77 -2.02 1.62
CA LYS A 75 13.59 -2.28 2.81
C LYS A 75 13.17 -3.57 3.51
N ASN A 76 14.09 -4.20 4.22
CA ASN A 76 13.83 -5.36 5.07
C ASN A 76 14.01 -4.99 6.54
N GLY A 77 13.40 -5.74 7.44
CA GLY A 77 13.49 -5.51 8.88
C GLY A 77 12.40 -4.55 9.38
N LEU A 78 12.65 -3.92 10.53
CA LEU A 78 11.81 -2.86 11.07
C LEU A 78 12.30 -1.50 10.54
N PRO A 79 11.39 -0.52 10.39
CA PRO A 79 11.79 0.87 10.18
C PRO A 79 12.71 1.38 11.30
N PRO A 80 13.68 2.27 10.99
CA PRO A 80 14.52 2.88 12.01
C PRO A 80 13.68 3.71 13.00
N GLY A 81 13.76 3.40 14.29
CA GLY A 81 13.03 4.16 15.32
C GLY A 81 11.56 3.76 15.49
N TRP A 82 11.11 2.68 14.84
CA TRP A 82 9.70 2.25 14.83
C TRP A 82 9.07 2.25 16.23
N GLU A 83 7.96 2.96 16.38
CA GLU A 83 7.21 3.15 17.62
C GLU A 83 6.62 1.83 18.18
N HIS A 84 6.59 0.78 17.36
CA HIS A 84 6.03 -0.52 17.71
C HIS A 84 7.07 -1.65 17.56
N PRO A 85 8.14 -1.66 18.39
CA PRO A 85 9.24 -2.63 18.26
C PRO A 85 8.83 -4.10 18.48
N GLN A 86 7.64 -4.35 19.02
CA GLN A 86 7.04 -5.67 19.18
C GLN A 86 6.47 -6.25 17.88
N GLU A 87 6.25 -5.43 16.84
CA GLU A 87 5.81 -5.92 15.54
C GLU A 87 6.90 -6.76 14.88
N LYS A 88 6.48 -7.79 14.16
CA LYS A 88 7.41 -8.77 13.60
C LYS A 88 7.71 -8.44 12.14
N PRO A 89 8.99 -8.26 11.77
CA PRO A 89 9.35 -8.07 10.38
C PRO A 89 9.16 -9.35 9.59
N LYS A 90 8.67 -9.19 8.36
CA LYS A 90 8.46 -10.26 7.39
C LYS A 90 9.32 -9.98 6.16
N LYS A 91 9.96 -11.02 5.63
CA LYS A 91 10.75 -10.85 4.40
C LYS A 91 9.80 -10.62 3.22
N TRP A 92 10.17 -9.69 2.35
CA TRP A 92 9.51 -9.55 1.06
C TRP A 92 9.63 -10.84 0.25
N THR A 93 8.51 -11.35 -0.23
CA THR A 93 8.51 -12.28 -1.36
C THR A 93 8.57 -11.49 -2.67
N ASP A 94 9.04 -12.11 -3.75
CA ASP A 94 9.05 -11.46 -5.06
C ASP A 94 7.61 -11.15 -5.52
N LYS A 95 6.67 -12.07 -5.26
CA LYS A 95 5.22 -11.87 -5.46
C LYS A 95 4.66 -10.66 -4.70
N ASP A 96 4.98 -10.50 -3.42
CA ASP A 96 4.48 -9.36 -2.64
C ASP A 96 5.02 -8.04 -3.19
N TRP A 97 6.30 -8.01 -3.54
CA TRP A 97 6.93 -6.81 -4.07
C TRP A 97 6.42 -6.44 -5.46
N GLU A 98 6.21 -7.41 -6.35
CA GLU A 98 5.59 -7.19 -7.66
C GLU A 98 4.20 -6.57 -7.52
N ARG A 99 3.38 -7.05 -6.57
CA ARG A 99 2.05 -6.48 -6.29
C ARG A 99 2.13 -5.04 -5.79
N VAL A 100 3.12 -4.72 -4.95
CA VAL A 100 3.35 -3.34 -4.48
C VAL A 100 3.75 -2.45 -5.65
N LEU A 101 4.70 -2.88 -6.50
CA LEU A 101 5.11 -2.13 -7.68
C LEU A 101 3.96 -1.91 -8.67
N GLU A 102 3.14 -2.94 -8.90
CA GLU A 102 1.93 -2.83 -9.72
C GLU A 102 0.96 -1.78 -9.15
N ALA A 103 0.63 -1.87 -7.86
CA ALA A 103 -0.24 -0.91 -7.20
C ALA A 103 0.31 0.53 -7.23
N LEU A 104 1.60 0.72 -6.93
CA LEU A 104 2.25 2.04 -6.98
C LEU A 104 2.28 2.64 -8.39
N SER A 105 2.38 1.80 -9.43
CA SER A 105 2.37 2.26 -10.82
C SER A 105 1.02 2.80 -11.28
N GLU A 106 -0.06 2.43 -10.60
CA GLU A 106 -1.41 2.95 -10.85
C GLU A 106 -1.64 4.31 -10.19
N LEU A 107 -0.85 4.67 -9.17
CA LEU A 107 -0.99 5.91 -8.42
C LEU A 107 -0.33 7.11 -9.13
N PRO A 108 -0.87 8.33 -9.00
CA PRO A 108 -0.28 9.54 -9.57
C PRO A 108 1.09 9.85 -8.99
N GLU A 109 1.99 10.43 -9.81
CA GLU A 109 3.34 10.87 -9.38
C GLU A 109 3.30 11.93 -8.29
N THR A 110 2.18 12.65 -8.17
CA THR A 110 1.97 13.62 -7.09
C THR A 110 2.08 12.99 -5.70
N LEU A 111 1.82 11.69 -5.56
CA LEU A 111 1.99 10.96 -4.30
C LEU A 111 3.43 10.44 -4.09
N TRP A 112 4.32 10.60 -5.07
CA TRP A 112 5.67 10.03 -5.06
C TRP A 112 6.64 11.02 -4.41
N VAL A 113 6.42 11.30 -3.12
CA VAL A 113 7.21 12.33 -2.43
C VAL A 113 8.63 11.83 -2.11
N PRO A 114 9.68 12.64 -2.36
CA PRO A 114 11.07 12.20 -2.16
C PRO A 114 11.44 11.82 -0.72
N THR A 115 10.67 12.30 0.26
CA THR A 115 10.88 12.00 1.70
C THR A 115 10.60 10.56 2.07
N ILE A 116 9.92 9.78 1.21
CA ILE A 116 9.75 8.36 1.45
C ILE A 116 11.11 7.68 1.30
N GLU A 117 11.60 7.10 2.38
CA GLU A 117 12.89 6.42 2.48
C GLU A 117 12.74 4.90 2.33
N GLY A 118 11.64 4.35 2.84
CA GLY A 118 11.46 2.91 2.89
C GLY A 118 10.01 2.40 2.92
N LEU A 119 9.80 1.32 2.17
CA LEU A 119 8.63 0.45 2.25
C LEU A 119 9.07 -0.86 2.92
N TYR A 120 8.39 -1.19 4.01
CA TYR A 120 8.67 -2.33 4.86
C TYR A 120 7.53 -3.34 4.83
N ARG A 121 7.86 -4.60 5.11
CA ARG A 121 6.89 -5.68 5.20
C ARG A 121 6.89 -6.25 6.61
N LEU A 122 5.78 -6.13 7.31
CA LEU A 122 5.61 -6.66 8.67
C LEU A 122 4.47 -7.69 8.69
N GLU A 123 4.44 -8.59 9.67
CA GLU A 123 3.40 -9.62 9.72
C GLU A 123 2.02 -9.03 10.03
N LYS A 124 1.93 -8.28 11.12
CA LYS A 124 0.67 -7.81 11.70
C LYS A 124 0.88 -6.52 12.50
N SER A 125 -0.10 -5.62 12.43
CA SER A 125 -0.13 -4.39 13.24
C SER A 125 -0.50 -4.69 14.69
N VAL A 126 0.01 -3.88 15.63
CA VAL A 126 -0.48 -3.84 17.02
C VAL A 126 -1.94 -3.38 17.11
N PHE A 127 -2.44 -2.67 16.09
CA PHE A 127 -3.82 -2.22 15.93
C PHE A 127 -4.58 -3.05 14.88
N ASP A 128 -4.50 -4.38 14.98
CA ASP A 128 -5.20 -5.29 14.08
C ASP A 128 -6.70 -4.96 13.92
N PRO A 129 -7.26 -4.93 12.70
CA PRO A 129 -6.69 -5.40 11.43
C PRO A 129 -6.09 -4.30 10.53
N ASN A 130 -5.43 -3.28 11.09
CA ASN A 130 -4.86 -2.19 10.29
C ASN A 130 -3.92 -2.71 9.17
N PRO A 131 -4.19 -2.42 7.88
CA PRO A 131 -3.42 -2.97 6.77
C PRO A 131 -2.06 -2.32 6.57
N ALA A 132 -1.85 -1.09 7.04
CA ALA A 132 -0.57 -0.41 6.99
C ALA A 132 -0.39 0.57 8.16
N SER A 133 0.82 1.06 8.35
CA SER A 133 1.10 2.17 9.25
C SER A 133 2.29 2.96 8.71
N GLY A 134 2.35 4.25 9.01
CA GLY A 134 3.35 5.15 8.48
C GLY A 134 3.94 6.07 9.54
N GLU A 135 5.27 6.04 9.64
CA GLU A 135 6.08 7.09 10.28
C GLU A 135 6.67 8.02 9.21
N PRO A 136 7.17 9.21 9.57
CA PRO A 136 7.83 10.09 8.60
C PRO A 136 8.87 9.34 7.75
N GLY A 137 8.64 9.31 6.45
CA GLY A 137 9.47 8.66 5.44
C GLY A 137 9.39 7.12 5.39
N ASN A 138 8.66 6.46 6.28
CA ASN A 138 8.65 4.99 6.38
C ASN A 138 7.24 4.43 6.43
N ILE A 139 6.91 3.53 5.51
CA ILE A 139 5.61 2.88 5.44
C ILE A 139 5.78 1.38 5.66
N ALA A 140 5.04 0.82 6.60
CA ALA A 140 4.96 -0.61 6.86
C ALA A 140 3.66 -1.19 6.31
N LEU A 141 3.76 -2.26 5.52
CA LEU A 141 2.61 -3.01 5.00
C LEU A 141 2.45 -4.36 5.73
N TYR A 142 1.23 -4.63 6.18
CA TYR A 142 0.87 -5.85 6.90
C TYR A 142 0.13 -6.86 6.03
N ASP A 143 -0.05 -8.09 6.51
CA ASP A 143 -0.77 -9.15 5.78
C ASP A 143 -2.16 -8.72 5.25
N PRO A 144 -2.99 -7.96 6.02
CA PRO A 144 -4.28 -7.50 5.53
C PRO A 144 -4.22 -6.64 4.25
N ALA A 145 -3.16 -5.86 4.01
CA ALA A 145 -3.00 -5.08 2.78
C ALA A 145 -2.94 -5.95 1.51
N PHE A 146 -2.53 -7.22 1.65
CA PHE A 146 -2.37 -8.15 0.53
C PHE A 146 -3.61 -9.02 0.28
N THR A 147 -4.70 -8.84 1.02
CA THR A 147 -5.90 -9.69 0.91
C THR A 147 -6.72 -9.43 -0.36
N SER A 148 -6.67 -8.22 -0.94
CA SER A 148 -7.22 -7.90 -2.27
C SER A 148 -6.42 -6.78 -2.92
N LYS A 149 -6.32 -6.77 -4.26
CA LYS A 149 -5.49 -5.78 -4.98
C LYS A 149 -6.00 -4.35 -4.80
N ASP A 150 -7.31 -4.12 -4.92
CA ASP A 150 -7.89 -2.77 -4.79
C ASP A 150 -7.61 -2.16 -3.42
N LYS A 151 -7.56 -2.99 -2.38
CA LYS A 151 -7.14 -2.57 -1.04
C LYS A 151 -5.68 -2.16 -0.99
N LEU A 152 -4.77 -2.83 -1.70
CA LEU A 152 -3.35 -2.48 -1.65
C LEU A 152 -3.09 -1.09 -2.25
N ALA A 153 -3.68 -0.78 -3.40
CA ALA A 153 -3.53 0.54 -4.03
C ALA A 153 -4.19 1.65 -3.19
N GLN A 154 -5.38 1.38 -2.62
CA GLN A 154 -6.06 2.29 -1.69
C GLN A 154 -5.23 2.53 -0.42
N THR A 155 -4.78 1.47 0.24
CA THR A 155 -3.92 1.54 1.43
C THR A 155 -2.63 2.31 1.12
N LEU A 156 -1.97 2.03 0.00
CA LEU A 156 -0.79 2.80 -0.39
C LEU A 156 -1.11 4.26 -0.66
N ALA A 157 -2.22 4.58 -1.32
CA ALA A 157 -2.62 5.97 -1.54
C ALA A 157 -2.86 6.71 -0.22
N HIS A 158 -3.48 6.05 0.76
CA HIS A 158 -3.70 6.57 2.10
C HIS A 158 -2.36 6.90 2.80
N GLU A 159 -1.44 5.93 2.87
CA GLU A 159 -0.15 6.12 3.54
C GLU A 159 0.74 7.16 2.84
N LEU A 160 0.74 7.16 1.51
CA LEU A 160 1.46 8.17 0.72
C LEU A 160 0.86 9.56 0.88
N ALA A 161 -0.44 9.68 1.11
CA ALA A 161 -1.09 10.95 1.37
C ALA A 161 -0.68 11.54 2.73
N HIS A 162 -0.40 10.71 3.74
CA HIS A 162 0.23 11.22 4.98
C HIS A 162 1.59 11.85 4.70
N GLU A 163 2.43 11.18 3.91
CA GLU A 163 3.74 11.70 3.53
C GLU A 163 3.62 13.00 2.72
N LEU A 164 2.64 13.08 1.82
CA LEU A 164 2.35 14.31 1.08
C LEU A 164 1.92 15.45 2.03
N TYR A 165 1.01 15.18 2.98
CA TYR A 165 0.54 16.16 3.96
C TYR A 165 1.68 16.64 4.88
N ARG A 166 2.59 15.76 5.29
CA ARG A 166 3.78 16.12 6.09
C ARG A 166 4.72 17.08 5.35
N ASN A 167 4.71 17.06 4.02
CA ASN A 167 5.52 17.94 3.17
C ASN A 167 4.85 19.27 2.83
N PHE A 168 3.60 19.51 3.25
CA PHE A 168 2.95 20.79 3.05
C PHE A 168 3.63 21.90 3.83
N ASN A 169 3.76 23.06 3.21
CA ASN A 169 4.06 24.29 3.91
C ASN A 169 2.84 24.80 4.70
N GLU A 170 3.03 25.84 5.52
CA GLU A 170 1.96 26.36 6.38
C GLU A 170 0.75 26.91 5.61
N ASP A 171 0.95 27.50 4.42
CA ASP A 171 -0.16 28.01 3.60
C ASP A 171 -0.99 26.87 3.01
N GLU A 172 -0.34 25.78 2.57
CA GLU A 172 -1.01 24.57 2.10
C GLU A 172 -1.80 23.89 3.22
N LEU A 173 -1.18 23.75 4.41
CA LEU A 173 -1.84 23.22 5.60
C LEU A 173 -3.05 24.09 6.00
N ALA A 174 -2.89 25.41 6.02
CA ALA A 174 -3.96 26.34 6.35
C ALA A 174 -5.10 26.26 5.32
N SER A 175 -4.77 26.26 4.02
CA SER A 175 -5.76 26.17 2.94
C SER A 175 -6.61 24.89 3.04
N TYR A 176 -5.96 23.74 3.26
CA TYR A 176 -6.68 22.48 3.42
C TYR A 176 -7.56 22.50 4.68
N ARG A 177 -7.00 22.93 5.81
CA ARG A 177 -7.73 23.00 7.10
C ARG A 177 -8.93 23.92 7.01
N ASP A 178 -8.82 25.07 6.37
CA ASP A 178 -9.93 26.00 6.17
C ASP A 178 -11.04 25.38 5.31
N ALA A 179 -10.67 24.75 4.19
CA ALA A 179 -11.63 24.06 3.32
C ALA A 179 -12.34 22.89 4.02
N THR A 180 -11.67 22.21 4.93
CA THR A 180 -12.18 21.05 5.67
C THR A 180 -12.58 21.37 7.11
N GLN A 181 -12.66 22.66 7.44
CA GLN A 181 -13.13 23.21 8.72
C GLN A 181 -12.40 22.61 9.94
N TRP A 182 -11.08 22.48 9.85
CA TRP A 182 -10.20 22.21 10.99
C TRP A 182 -9.68 23.53 11.53
N PHE A 183 -9.95 23.82 12.80
CA PHE A 183 -9.60 25.09 13.41
C PHE A 183 -8.53 24.92 14.48
N GLN A 184 -7.68 25.94 14.65
CA GLN A 184 -6.76 26.03 15.77
C GLN A 184 -7.41 26.86 16.89
N LYS A 185 -7.59 26.26 18.06
CA LYS A 185 -8.18 26.93 19.24
C LYS A 185 -7.18 26.95 20.39
N LYS A 186 -6.93 28.14 20.93
CA LYS A 186 -6.11 28.30 22.14
C LYS A 186 -6.94 27.95 23.37
N ILE A 187 -6.51 26.94 24.13
CA ILE A 187 -7.11 26.54 25.41
C ILE A 187 -6.01 26.66 26.47
N GLY A 188 -6.08 27.74 27.25
CA GLY A 188 -5.00 28.13 28.16
C GLY A 188 -3.73 28.51 27.40
N LYS A 189 -2.63 27.80 27.69
CA LYS A 189 -1.31 28.04 27.05
C LYS A 189 -1.05 27.17 25.81
N ARG A 190 -1.97 26.25 25.48
CA ARG A 190 -1.80 25.29 24.38
C ARG A 190 -2.74 25.63 23.24
N THR A 191 -2.28 25.39 22.02
CA THR A 191 -3.10 25.42 20.81
C THR A 191 -3.55 24.00 20.51
N HIS A 192 -4.84 23.83 20.28
CA HIS A 192 -5.46 22.56 19.96
C HIS A 192 -6.10 22.63 18.58
N THR A 193 -5.88 21.59 17.78
CA THR A 193 -6.65 21.37 16.56
C THR A 193 -8.03 20.84 16.94
N ILE A 194 -9.10 21.51 16.49
CA ILE A 194 -10.48 21.12 16.73
C ILE A 194 -11.22 20.96 15.41
N ARG A 195 -12.13 19.99 15.34
CA ARG A 195 -12.99 19.77 14.19
C ARG A 195 -14.21 20.69 14.22
N GLY A 196 -14.49 21.34 13.09
CA GLY A 196 -15.67 22.17 12.86
C GLY A 196 -16.85 21.44 12.21
N ARG A 197 -16.61 20.24 11.69
CA ARG A 197 -17.61 19.38 11.04
C ARG A 197 -18.24 18.37 12.00
N SER A 198 -19.46 17.95 11.69
CA SER A 198 -20.12 16.82 12.34
C SER A 198 -19.58 15.47 11.85
N GLU A 199 -19.79 14.39 12.60
CA GLU A 199 -19.28 13.04 12.29
C GLU A 199 -19.74 12.55 10.91
N LYS A 200 -20.94 12.92 10.48
CA LYS A 200 -21.51 12.53 9.17
C LYS A 200 -20.83 13.19 7.97
N GLN A 201 -19.97 14.18 8.21
CA GLN A 201 -19.25 14.92 7.17
C GLN A 201 -17.79 14.47 7.04
N PHE A 202 -17.41 13.37 7.68
CA PHE A 202 -16.14 12.68 7.48
C PHE A 202 -16.39 11.41 6.65
N ILE A 203 -15.50 11.12 5.71
CA ILE A 203 -15.67 9.99 4.80
C ILE A 203 -15.50 8.64 5.51
N LEU A 204 -14.66 8.63 6.54
CA LEU A 204 -14.40 7.54 7.46
C LEU A 204 -14.29 8.07 8.91
N PRO A 205 -14.60 7.25 9.94
CA PRO A 205 -14.61 7.72 11.33
C PRO A 205 -13.25 8.18 11.89
N ASP A 206 -12.16 7.51 11.53
CA ASP A 206 -10.77 7.84 11.92
C ASP A 206 -10.29 9.18 11.36
N GLY A 207 -10.87 9.65 10.25
CA GLY A 207 -10.66 11.00 9.75
C GLY A 207 -11.01 12.07 10.80
N MET A 208 -11.79 11.76 11.84
CA MET A 208 -12.08 12.71 12.92
C MET A 208 -10.95 12.88 13.94
N ASP A 209 -9.93 12.03 13.90
CA ASP A 209 -8.83 12.01 14.87
C ASP A 209 -7.81 13.10 14.59
N SER A 210 -7.55 13.40 13.31
CA SER A 210 -6.65 14.48 12.93
C SER A 210 -6.90 14.99 11.50
N PRO A 211 -6.46 16.21 11.16
CA PRO A 211 -6.52 16.70 9.78
C PRO A 211 -5.65 15.89 8.81
N SER A 212 -4.62 15.18 9.30
CA SER A 212 -3.77 14.31 8.47
C SER A 212 -4.52 13.03 8.08
N GLU A 213 -5.24 12.39 9.01
CA GLU A 213 -6.12 11.23 8.75
C GLU A 213 -7.29 11.60 7.85
N ASP A 214 -7.89 12.78 8.07
CA ASP A 214 -8.93 13.28 7.17
C ASP A 214 -8.38 13.50 5.75
N PHE A 215 -7.17 14.07 5.63
CA PHE A 215 -6.53 14.28 4.33
C PHE A 215 -6.25 12.96 3.60
N SER A 216 -5.63 11.99 4.27
CA SER A 216 -5.31 10.69 3.67
C SER A 216 -6.57 9.96 3.19
N ASN A 217 -7.60 9.92 4.04
CA ASN A 217 -8.91 9.39 3.69
C ASN A 217 -9.55 10.12 2.50
N ASN A 218 -9.49 11.47 2.47
CA ASN A 218 -10.07 12.24 1.37
C ASN A 218 -9.29 12.00 0.05
N ILE A 219 -7.96 11.87 0.08
CA ILE A 219 -7.16 11.54 -1.11
C ILE A 219 -7.48 10.13 -1.63
N GLU A 220 -7.55 9.14 -0.74
CA GLU A 220 -7.94 7.77 -1.07
C GLU A 220 -9.30 7.77 -1.79
N TYR A 221 -10.31 8.39 -1.19
CA TYR A 221 -11.64 8.43 -1.80
C TYR A 221 -11.69 9.31 -3.05
N TYR A 222 -10.89 10.36 -3.17
CA TYR A 222 -10.82 11.14 -4.40
C TYR A 222 -10.35 10.30 -5.59
N LEU A 223 -9.37 9.41 -5.35
CA LEU A 223 -8.82 8.52 -6.38
C LEU A 223 -9.72 7.34 -6.70
N PHE A 224 -10.29 6.69 -5.68
CA PHE A 224 -10.97 5.39 -5.85
C PHE A 224 -12.50 5.43 -5.76
N ASN A 225 -13.09 6.45 -5.13
CA ASN A 225 -14.54 6.64 -5.09
C ASN A 225 -14.94 8.14 -5.00
N PRO A 226 -14.59 8.95 -6.02
CA PRO A 226 -14.85 10.39 -6.00
C PRO A 226 -16.32 10.77 -5.80
N PRO A 227 -17.34 10.03 -6.32
CA PRO A 227 -18.74 10.35 -6.05
C PRO A 227 -19.10 10.32 -4.56
N LYS A 228 -18.59 9.34 -3.80
CA LYS A 228 -18.85 9.28 -2.35
C LYS A 228 -18.18 10.44 -1.63
N LEU A 229 -16.94 10.79 -1.98
CA LEU A 229 -16.27 11.96 -1.41
C LEU A 229 -17.04 13.25 -1.68
N GLN A 230 -17.47 13.46 -2.93
CA GLN A 230 -18.25 14.63 -3.31
C GLN A 230 -19.57 14.73 -2.54
N SER A 231 -20.21 13.60 -2.24
CA SER A 231 -21.46 13.57 -1.47
C SER A 231 -21.27 13.81 0.03
N VAL A 232 -20.22 13.25 0.64
CA VAL A 232 -20.02 13.27 2.10
C VAL A 232 -19.22 14.50 2.54
N THR A 233 -18.13 14.80 1.82
CA THR A 233 -17.20 15.90 2.12
C THR A 233 -16.98 16.77 0.86
N PRO A 234 -18.01 17.48 0.38
CA PRO A 234 -17.93 18.24 -0.87
C PRO A 234 -16.82 19.29 -0.87
N SER A 235 -16.53 19.91 0.27
CA SER A 235 -15.48 20.93 0.37
C SER A 235 -14.07 20.34 0.17
N ALA A 236 -13.79 19.16 0.74
CA ALA A 236 -12.53 18.45 0.48
C ALA A 236 -12.41 18.04 -0.99
N TYR A 237 -13.49 17.51 -1.58
CA TYR A 237 -13.51 17.19 -3.01
C TYR A 237 -13.16 18.40 -3.89
N GLN A 238 -13.81 19.55 -3.64
CA GLN A 238 -13.55 20.76 -4.40
C GLN A 238 -12.12 21.27 -4.19
N TRP A 239 -11.64 21.27 -2.95
CA TRP A 239 -10.27 21.68 -2.64
C TRP A 239 -9.25 20.82 -3.36
N ILE A 240 -9.35 19.48 -3.27
CA ILE A 240 -8.42 18.54 -3.94
C ILE A 240 -8.44 18.76 -5.45
N LYS A 241 -9.64 18.90 -6.04
CA LYS A 241 -9.80 19.15 -7.47
C LYS A 241 -9.16 20.47 -7.91
N GLN A 242 -9.32 21.54 -7.14
CA GLN A 242 -8.71 22.84 -7.46
C GLN A 242 -7.20 22.83 -7.24
N TYR A 243 -6.74 22.20 -6.17
CA TYR A 243 -5.34 22.19 -5.75
C TYR A 243 -4.47 21.35 -6.69
N TYR A 244 -4.90 20.11 -6.98
CA TYR A 244 -4.12 19.18 -7.80
C TYR A 244 -4.56 19.11 -9.25
N GLY A 245 -5.83 19.38 -9.53
CA GLY A 245 -6.41 19.24 -10.87
C GLY A 245 -6.18 17.85 -11.46
N ASP A 246 -5.64 17.82 -12.67
CA ASP A 246 -5.40 16.58 -13.40
C ASP A 246 -4.16 15.80 -12.93
N LYS A 247 -3.33 16.40 -12.07
CA LYS A 247 -2.10 15.75 -11.56
C LYS A 247 -2.42 14.60 -10.60
N LEU A 248 -3.55 14.68 -9.90
CA LEU A 248 -4.00 13.65 -8.96
C LEU A 248 -5.07 12.75 -9.61
N LYS A 249 -4.65 11.93 -10.57
CA LYS A 249 -5.50 10.94 -11.25
C LYS A 249 -4.77 9.60 -11.35
N LEU A 250 -5.52 8.50 -11.28
CA LEU A 250 -4.98 7.16 -11.48
C LEU A 250 -4.40 7.01 -12.89
N ARG A 251 -3.23 6.38 -13.01
CA ARG A 251 -2.45 6.27 -14.26
C ARG A 251 -2.82 5.08 -15.14
N GLY A 252 -3.70 4.21 -14.66
CA GLY A 252 -4.19 3.02 -15.36
C GLY A 252 -5.69 3.05 -15.68
N GLY A 253 -6.40 4.12 -15.31
CA GLY A 253 -7.84 4.27 -15.55
C GLY A 253 -8.13 4.96 -16.87
N LYS A 254 -8.85 4.26 -17.76
CA LYS A 254 -9.53 4.85 -18.93
C LYS A 254 -10.64 5.80 -18.51
#